data_AF-A0A7L8UI16-F1
#
_entry.id   AF-A0A7L8UI16-F1
#
_cell.length_a   1.000
_cell.length_b   1.000
_cell.length_c   1.000
_cell.angle_alpha   90.00
_cell.angle_beta   90.00
_cell.angle_gamma   90.00
#
_symmetry.space_group_name_H-M   'P 1'
#
loop_
_entity.id
_entity.type
_entity.pdbx_description
1 polymer ?
#
loop_
_entity_poly.entity_id
_entity_poly.type
_entity_poly.pdbx_seq_one_letter_code
_entity_poly.pdbx_strand_id
1 'polypeptide(L)'
;MKRIILLAIAVLFTITGHAKFSKAVLYMEDGSTKKGFAEMVESYDSKVVFKTDEEAKKEKIASADIKKIEFESDDKKYVAERLYATTANLLTGKFSRSKKRCGFILSMIKM
;
A
#
# COMPACT_ATOMS: atom_id res chain seq x y z
N MET A 1 -8.93 -41.90 -9.50
CA MET A 1 -8.84 -40.50 -9.99
C MET A 1 -9.18 -39.42 -8.94
N LYS A 2 -9.25 -39.72 -7.63
CA LYS A 2 -9.58 -38.71 -6.59
C LYS A 2 -8.36 -38.07 -5.90
N ARG A 3 -7.18 -38.69 -5.99
CA ARG A 3 -5.95 -38.25 -5.29
C ARG A 3 -5.19 -37.12 -6.00
N ILE A 4 -5.38 -36.97 -7.32
CA ILE A 4 -4.70 -35.95 -8.13
C ILE A 4 -5.29 -34.55 -7.87
N ILE A 5 -6.60 -34.47 -7.56
CA ILE A 5 -7.29 -33.21 -7.27
C ILE A 5 -6.76 -32.57 -5.98
N LEU A 6 -6.46 -33.38 -4.97
CA LEU A 6 -5.87 -32.90 -3.71
C LEU A 6 -4.47 -32.29 -3.90
N LEU A 7 -3.66 -32.88 -4.78
CA LEU A 7 -2.33 -32.36 -5.13
C LEU A 7 -2.42 -31.02 -5.89
N ALA A 8 -3.41 -30.85 -6.75
CA ALA A 8 -3.63 -29.58 -7.46
C ALA A 8 -4.03 -28.42 -6.51
N ILE A 9 -4.81 -28.71 -5.47
CA ILE A 9 -5.20 -27.71 -4.46
C ILE A 9 -3.99 -27.30 -3.59
N ALA A 10 -3.10 -28.23 -3.26
CA ALA A 10 -1.91 -27.93 -2.46
C ALA A 10 -0.92 -26.99 -3.17
N VAL A 11 -0.78 -27.11 -4.51
CA VAL A 11 0.11 -26.24 -5.31
C VAL A 11 -0.44 -24.81 -5.47
N LEU A 12 -1.76 -24.61 -5.32
CA LEU A 12 -2.37 -23.27 -5.39
C LEU A 12 -2.05 -22.38 -4.18
N PHE A 13 -1.69 -22.98 -3.03
CA PHE A 13 -1.32 -22.21 -1.82
C PHE A 13 0.15 -21.80 -1.78
N THR A 14 1.03 -22.37 -2.61
CA THR A 14 2.47 -22.04 -2.62
C THR A 14 2.81 -20.78 -3.43
N ILE A 15 1.82 -20.15 -4.09
CA ILE A 15 2.02 -18.94 -4.91
C ILE A 15 1.71 -17.65 -4.10
N THR A 16 1.76 -17.69 -2.77
CA THR A 16 1.81 -16.45 -1.99
C THR A 16 3.18 -15.82 -2.20
N GLY A 17 3.32 -15.06 -3.29
CA GLY A 17 4.52 -14.35 -3.66
C GLY A 17 5.12 -13.65 -2.45
N HIS A 18 6.43 -13.86 -2.27
CA HIS A 18 7.26 -13.10 -1.36
C HIS A 18 7.32 -11.65 -1.84
N ALA A 19 6.23 -10.92 -1.65
CA ALA A 19 6.24 -9.48 -1.76
C ALA A 19 7.28 -8.97 -0.76
N LYS A 20 8.20 -8.14 -1.24
CA LYS A 20 9.27 -7.59 -0.41
C LYS A 20 8.64 -6.62 0.59
N PHE A 21 8.48 -7.09 1.82
CA PHE A 21 8.06 -6.30 2.95
C PHE A 21 9.26 -5.47 3.41
N SER A 22 9.12 -4.15 3.33
CA SER A 22 10.12 -3.21 3.82
C SER A 22 9.63 -2.62 5.13
N LYS A 23 10.55 -2.31 6.04
CA LYS A 23 10.22 -1.64 7.29
C LYS A 23 9.56 -0.30 6.98
N ALA A 24 8.39 -0.07 7.55
CA ALA A 24 7.57 1.08 7.22
C ALA A 24 6.82 1.62 8.44
N VAL A 25 6.59 2.94 8.43
CA VAL A 25 5.74 3.65 9.38
C VAL A 25 4.56 4.24 8.61
N LEU A 26 3.36 3.75 8.92
CA LEU A 26 2.11 4.26 8.38
C LEU A 26 1.56 5.34 9.30
N TYR A 27 1.31 6.51 8.73
CA TYR A 27 0.61 7.61 9.39
C TYR A 27 -0.83 7.60 8.87
N MET A 28 -1.75 7.28 9.76
CA MET A 28 -3.16 7.14 9.44
C MET A 28 -3.86 8.51 9.44
N GLU A 29 -4.98 8.63 8.72
CA GLU A 29 -5.80 9.86 8.69
C GLU A 29 -6.42 10.20 10.05
N ASP A 30 -6.61 9.20 10.92
CA ASP A 30 -7.09 9.39 12.30
C ASP A 30 -6.02 9.96 13.26
N GLY A 31 -4.79 10.16 12.79
CA GLY A 31 -3.65 10.63 13.57
C GLY A 31 -2.89 9.52 14.30
N SER A 32 -3.35 8.26 14.23
CA SER A 32 -2.60 7.12 14.75
C SER A 32 -1.40 6.78 13.86
N THR A 33 -0.41 6.11 14.45
CA THR A 33 0.76 5.63 13.72
C THR A 33 0.93 4.13 13.91
N LYS A 34 1.15 3.40 12.83
CA LYS A 34 1.44 1.96 12.83
C LYS A 34 2.86 1.75 12.34
N LYS A 35 3.70 1.09 13.14
CA LYS A 35 5.08 0.72 12.78
C LYS A 35 5.14 -0.77 12.52
N GLY A 36 5.83 -1.16 11.46
CA GLY A 36 5.97 -2.57 11.10
C GLY A 36 6.60 -2.69 9.72
N PHE A 37 6.03 -3.54 8.89
CA PHE A 37 6.47 -3.82 7.55
C PHE A 37 5.34 -3.63 6.55
N ALA A 38 5.60 -2.91 5.47
CA ALA A 38 4.64 -2.73 4.39
C ALA A 38 5.23 -3.18 3.05
N GLU A 39 4.37 -3.68 2.17
CA GLU A 39 4.71 -3.84 0.77
C GLU A 39 4.87 -2.45 0.13
N MET A 40 5.83 -2.32 -0.81
CA MET A 40 6.03 -1.07 -1.55
C MET A 40 4.73 -0.70 -2.28
N VAL A 41 4.26 0.53 -2.07
CA VAL A 41 2.99 1.00 -2.65
C VAL A 41 3.23 1.68 -4.00
N GLU A 42 2.34 1.42 -4.95
CA GLU A 42 2.29 2.14 -6.23
C GLU A 42 1.22 3.24 -6.22
N SER A 43 1.33 4.19 -7.16
CA SER A 43 0.41 5.32 -7.26
C SER A 43 -1.06 4.94 -7.51
N TYR A 44 -1.34 3.71 -7.93
CA TYR A 44 -2.70 3.23 -8.20
C TYR A 44 -3.22 2.23 -7.16
N ASP A 45 -2.44 1.96 -6.11
CA ASP A 45 -2.83 0.98 -5.11
C ASP A 45 -3.96 1.48 -4.21
N SER A 46 -5.07 0.74 -4.25
CA SER A 46 -6.25 0.99 -3.42
C SER A 46 -6.08 0.50 -1.97
N LYS A 47 -5.09 -0.37 -1.73
CA LYS A 47 -4.85 -1.02 -0.44
C LYS A 47 -3.36 -1.21 -0.24
N VAL A 48 -2.93 -1.06 1.00
CA VAL A 48 -1.57 -1.28 1.45
C VAL A 48 -1.54 -2.54 2.27
N VAL A 49 -0.67 -3.48 1.91
CA VAL A 49 -0.45 -4.69 2.69
C VAL A 49 0.57 -4.38 3.77
N PHE A 50 0.16 -4.52 5.02
CA PHE A 50 0.93 -4.20 6.21
C PHE A 50 1.04 -5.43 7.12
N LYS A 51 2.12 -5.52 7.87
CA LYS A 51 2.35 -6.50 8.93
C LYS A 51 2.99 -5.79 10.10
N THR A 52 2.56 -6.08 11.33
CA THR A 52 3.21 -5.52 12.52
C THR A 52 4.61 -6.11 12.71
N ASP A 53 4.75 -7.43 12.50
CA ASP A 53 5.99 -8.19 12.63
C ASP A 53 6.16 -9.15 11.44
N GLU A 54 7.35 -9.72 11.25
CA GLU A 54 7.64 -10.63 10.12
C GLU A 54 6.70 -11.85 10.09
N GLU A 55 6.43 -12.42 11.27
CA GLU A 55 5.53 -13.55 11.49
C GLU A 55 4.05 -13.14 11.60
N ALA A 56 3.76 -11.84 11.68
CA ALA A 56 2.39 -11.36 11.81
C ALA A 56 1.57 -11.62 10.53
N LYS A 57 0.26 -11.77 10.72
CA LYS A 57 -0.69 -11.90 9.61
C LYS A 57 -0.67 -10.62 8.76
N LYS A 58 -0.74 -10.80 7.44
CA LYS A 58 -0.90 -9.69 6.49
C LYS A 58 -2.23 -8.98 6.76
N GLU A 59 -2.18 -7.73 7.18
CA GLU A 59 -3.31 -6.81 7.27
C GLU A 59 -3.40 -6.02 5.95
N LYS A 60 -4.60 -5.86 5.40
CA LYS A 60 -4.83 -5.00 4.23
C LYS A 60 -5.52 -3.73 4.69
N ILE A 61 -4.79 -2.62 4.66
CA ILE A 61 -5.28 -1.31 5.07
C ILE A 61 -5.70 -0.55 3.81
N ALA A 62 -6.84 0.13 3.81
CA ALA A 62 -7.24 0.92 2.66
C ALA A 62 -6.29 2.12 2.50
N SER A 63 -5.85 2.41 1.27
CA SER A 63 -5.03 3.60 1.02
C SER A 63 -5.78 4.91 1.33
N ALA A 64 -7.11 4.84 1.43
CA ALA A 64 -7.95 5.93 1.85
C ALA A 64 -7.86 6.28 3.35
N ASP A 65 -7.33 5.39 4.18
CA ASP A 65 -7.18 5.61 5.62
C ASP A 65 -5.75 6.00 5.97
N ILE A 66 -4.86 6.02 4.98
CA ILE A 66 -3.43 6.30 5.14
C ILE A 66 -3.14 7.68 4.55
N LYS A 67 -2.53 8.53 5.37
CA LYS A 67 -2.10 9.87 4.97
C LYS A 67 -0.71 9.85 4.34
N LYS A 68 0.20 9.11 4.97
CA LYS A 68 1.62 9.03 4.60
C LYS A 68 2.21 7.68 4.98
N ILE A 69 3.16 7.20 4.19
CA ILE A 69 3.95 6.01 4.51
C ILE A 69 5.43 6.38 4.37
N GLU A 70 6.20 6.09 5.40
CA GLU A 70 7.64 6.23 5.39
C GLU A 70 8.25 4.84 5.36
N PHE A 71 9.00 4.52 4.30
CA PHE A 71 9.77 3.29 4.20
C PHE A 71 11.21 3.56 4.60
N GLU A 72 11.70 2.75 5.52
CA GLU A 72 13.08 2.74 5.97
C GLU A 72 13.81 1.60 5.26
N SER A 73 14.81 1.93 4.46
CA SER A 73 15.79 0.98 3.93
C SER A 73 17.18 1.45 4.34
N ASP A 74 18.12 0.52 4.49
CA ASP A 74 19.45 0.76 5.08
C ASP A 74 20.18 1.97 4.48
N ASP A 75 20.01 2.23 3.17
CA ASP A 75 20.66 3.34 2.47
C ASP A 75 19.72 4.44 1.96
N LYS A 76 18.39 4.24 2.04
CA LYS A 76 17.41 5.11 1.36
C LYS A 76 16.10 5.19 2.15
N LYS A 77 15.59 6.42 2.31
CA LYS A 77 14.25 6.65 2.83
C LYS A 77 13.30 6.98 1.69
N TYR A 78 12.20 6.25 1.60
CA TYR A 78 11.13 6.56 0.65
C TYR A 78 9.93 7.08 1.40
N VAL A 79 9.36 8.15 0.90
CA VAL A 79 8.13 8.71 1.46
C VAL A 79 7.05 8.64 0.41
N ALA A 80 6.00 7.89 0.71
CA ALA A 80 4.80 7.81 -0.08
C ALA A 80 3.74 8.71 0.57
N GLU A 81 3.48 9.86 -0.02
CA GLU A 81 2.43 10.77 0.44
C GLU A 81 1.19 10.62 -0.42
N ARG A 82 0.02 10.68 0.23
CA ARG A 82 -1.25 10.61 -0.49
C ARG A 82 -1.51 11.94 -1.19
N LEU A 83 -1.54 11.93 -2.53
CA LEU A 83 -1.92 13.10 -3.30
C LEU A 83 -3.43 13.09 -3.55
N TYR A 84 -4.11 14.13 -3.10
CA TYR A 84 -5.49 14.40 -3.46
C TYR A 84 -5.52 15.13 -4.81
N ALA A 85 -5.55 14.38 -5.91
CA ALA A 85 -5.80 14.96 -7.22
C ALA A 85 -7.27 15.41 -7.32
N THR A 86 -7.54 16.65 -6.92
CA THR A 86 -8.81 17.31 -7.23
C THR A 86 -8.70 17.84 -8.66
N THR A 87 -9.20 17.08 -9.63
CA THR A 87 -9.25 17.55 -11.01
C THR A 87 -10.22 18.74 -11.10
N ALA A 88 -9.69 19.94 -11.24
CA ALA A 88 -10.47 21.11 -11.63
C ALA A 88 -10.89 20.92 -13.09
N ASN A 89 -12.19 20.89 -13.34
CA ASN A 89 -12.72 20.73 -14.69
C ASN A 89 -12.64 22.11 -15.37
N LEU A 90 -11.53 22.38 -16.08
CA LEU A 90 -11.15 23.71 -16.58
C LEU A 90 -12.23 24.38 -17.46
N LEU A 91 -13.09 23.58 -18.09
CA LEU A 91 -14.15 24.05 -18.99
C LEU A 91 -15.47 24.44 -18.29
N THR A 92 -15.68 24.07 -17.03
CA THR A 92 -16.98 24.28 -16.37
C THR A 92 -16.91 25.10 -15.09
N GLY A 93 -15.71 25.46 -14.61
CA GLY A 93 -15.51 26.13 -13.32
C GLY A 93 -16.03 25.35 -12.11
N LYS A 94 -16.57 24.15 -12.33
CA LYS A 94 -17.15 23.28 -11.31
C LYS A 94 -16.13 22.20 -10.99
N PHE A 95 -15.72 22.15 -9.73
CA PHE A 95 -14.93 21.04 -9.21
C PHE A 95 -15.75 19.74 -9.35
N SER A 96 -15.41 18.90 -10.32
CA SER A 96 -16.05 17.59 -10.46
C SER A 96 -15.60 16.71 -9.30
N ARG A 97 -16.49 16.49 -8.33
CA ARG A 97 -16.31 15.54 -7.22
C ARG A 97 -16.25 14.08 -7.67
N SER A 98 -16.39 13.79 -8.97
CA SER A 98 -16.83 12.46 -9.45
C SER A 98 -15.74 11.37 -9.47
N LYS A 99 -14.47 11.66 -9.24
CA LYS A 99 -13.44 10.61 -9.13
C LYS A 99 -12.21 11.13 -8.40
N LYS A 100 -12.23 11.05 -7.06
CA LYS A 100 -11.01 11.18 -6.26
C LYS A 100 -10.06 10.04 -6.66
N ARG A 101 -9.10 10.31 -7.55
CA ARG A 101 -7.98 9.38 -7.75
C ARG A 101 -7.10 9.52 -6.53
N CYS A 102 -7.20 8.55 -5.61
CA CYS A 102 -6.31 8.46 -4.46
C CYS A 102 -5.11 7.65 -4.90
N GLY A 103 -3.93 8.24 -4.77
CA GLY A 103 -2.68 7.61 -5.14
C GLY A 103 -1.53 8.10 -4.27
N PHE A 104 -0.51 7.26 -4.14
CA PHE A 104 0.72 7.63 -3.46
C PHE A 104 1.71 8.21 -4.46
N ILE A 105 2.32 9.34 -4.11
CA ILE A 105 3.53 9.82 -4.79
C ILE A 105 4.72 9.34 -3.98
N LEU A 106 5.55 8.50 -4.58
CA LEU A 106 6.83 8.12 -4.01
C LEU A 106 7.84 9.24 -4.25
N SER A 107 8.31 9.82 -3.16
CA SER A 107 9.43 10.74 -3.14
C SER A 107 10.62 10.03 -2.50
N MET A 108 11.72 9.89 -3.24
CA MET A 108 12.98 9.39 -2.68
C MET A 108 13.67 10.53 -1.93
N ILE A 109 13.89 10.36 -0.64
CA ILE A 109 14.69 11.29 0.15
C ILE A 109 16.10 10.70 0.18
N LYS A 110 17.02 11.35 -0.54
CA LYS A 110 18.45 11.03 -0.46
C LYS A 110 19.01 11.75 0.76
N MET A 111 19.59 10.98 1.69
CA MET A 111 20.37 11.54 2.81
C MET A 111 21.64 12.21 2.29
#